data_AF-A0A6G6JYP8-F1
#
_entry.id   AF-A0A6G6JYP8-F1
#
_cell.length_a   1.000
_cell.length_b   1.000
_cell.length_c   1.000
_cell.angle_alpha   90.00
_cell.angle_beta   90.00
_cell.angle_gamma   90.00
#
_symmetry.space_group_name_H-M   'P 1'
#
loop_
_entity.id
_entity.type
_entity.pdbx_description
1 polymer ?
#
loop_
_entity_poly.entity_id
_entity_poly.type
_entity_poly.pdbx_seq_one_letter_code
_entity_poly.pdbx_strand_id
1 'polypeptide(L)'
;MIRTLLSRTAFLAPLLLAGSLAAQMLAPSGVSISNRNGNFNTPEGLSSLTTPAQGLSKPSVYQANQRPGECPQYAWKTNIVTTIFWVGELATEKNPVPNTASSWDPKWMKTFGGYDCPDEDKATTNFKPAKFTPKQNPFYFALPYNDVVDYDTHKEEAKKIIPWFKGTFTREGKSVLEDRWIAIRFGTRMCYAQWGDCGPFVTDDADYVFGNARPKNSKNNGAGLDIAPAVRDYLGFKSGQAVDWKFVEEDDVPDGPWKTWGTNNPFSMAYQRNELGKLPTSSVAASAGVRAVSQSEAERIQELRRQRDAWFQNGGATKTGK
;
A
#
# COMPACT_ATOMS: atom_id res chain seq x y z
N MET A 1 33.61 4.89 63.90
CA MET A 1 33.45 4.82 62.43
C MET A 1 32.55 5.99 62.04
N ILE A 2 33.07 7.19 61.73
CA ILE A 2 33.43 7.68 60.38
C ILE A 2 32.22 7.54 59.43
N ARG A 3 31.54 8.54 58.84
CA ARG A 3 31.63 10.01 58.64
C ARG A 3 30.20 10.49 58.24
N THR A 4 29.62 11.57 58.79
CA THR A 4 29.70 13.01 58.36
C THR A 4 28.99 13.28 57.01
N LEU A 5 27.73 13.76 57.03
CA LEU A 5 27.25 15.16 56.87
C LEU A 5 27.15 15.71 55.42
N LEU A 6 25.90 15.91 54.98
CA LEU A 6 25.25 17.11 54.42
C LEU A 6 26.08 18.20 53.68
N SER A 7 25.59 18.59 52.50
CA SER A 7 25.51 19.98 51.99
C SER A 7 24.54 20.01 50.78
N ARG A 8 23.29 20.52 50.87
CA ARG A 8 22.85 21.91 50.63
C ARG A 8 23.58 22.64 49.50
N THR A 9 22.83 23.04 48.46
CA THR A 9 22.64 24.44 48.01
C THR A 9 21.60 24.54 46.88
N ALA A 10 20.74 25.54 46.98
CA ALA A 10 19.77 25.98 45.98
C ALA A 10 20.33 27.18 45.21
N PHE A 11 19.90 27.40 43.96
CA PHE A 11 19.94 28.71 43.30
C PHE A 11 18.71 28.93 42.41
N LEU A 12 18.27 30.20 42.42
CA LEU A 12 17.10 30.81 41.81
C LEU A 12 17.10 30.83 40.26
N ALA A 13 15.88 30.74 39.69
CA ALA A 13 15.22 31.59 38.65
C ALA A 13 16.07 32.46 37.67
N PRO A 14 15.59 32.75 36.42
CA PRO A 14 14.31 33.46 36.25
C PRO A 14 13.40 33.08 35.07
N LEU A 15 12.14 33.47 35.31
CA LEU A 15 11.03 33.79 34.42
C LEU A 15 11.47 34.53 33.14
N LEU A 16 10.96 34.10 31.98
CA LEU A 16 10.75 34.96 30.82
C LEU A 16 9.35 34.72 30.25
N LEU A 17 8.55 35.77 30.37
CA LEU A 17 7.22 35.94 29.84
C LEU A 17 7.34 36.34 28.36
N ALA A 18 6.70 35.62 27.45
CA ALA A 18 6.43 36.13 26.11
C ALA A 18 5.06 35.63 25.67
N GLY A 19 4.09 36.54 25.71
CA GLY A 19 2.78 36.35 25.13
C GLY A 19 2.87 36.27 23.60
N SER A 20 1.90 35.61 22.99
CA SER A 20 1.62 35.78 21.57
C SER A 20 0.13 35.88 21.37
N LEU A 21 -0.22 36.99 20.72
CA LEU A 21 -1.56 37.44 20.40
C LEU A 21 -2.31 36.41 19.55
N ALA A 22 -3.57 36.20 19.90
CA ALA A 22 -4.57 35.69 18.98
C ALA A 22 -4.88 36.77 17.95
N ALA A 23 -4.56 36.50 16.68
CA ALA A 23 -5.04 37.27 15.54
C ALA A 23 -6.02 36.40 14.76
N GLN A 24 -7.29 36.77 14.88
CA GLN A 24 -8.44 36.23 14.19
C GLN A 24 -8.60 37.01 12.88
N MET A 25 -8.58 36.35 11.72
CA MET A 25 -8.93 36.98 10.45
C MET A 25 -9.79 36.03 9.61
N LEU A 26 -10.88 36.62 9.12
CA LEU A 26 -12.05 36.04 8.49
C LEU A 26 -11.79 35.56 7.05
N ALA A 27 -12.60 34.59 6.65
CA ALA A 27 -12.86 34.23 5.26
C ALA A 27 -13.54 35.37 4.49
N PRO A 28 -13.54 35.28 3.15
CA PRO A 28 -14.79 35.51 2.45
C PRO A 28 -15.15 34.43 1.42
N SER A 29 -16.44 34.40 1.18
CA SER A 29 -17.26 33.45 0.46
C SER A 29 -17.20 33.58 -1.07
N GLY A 30 -17.30 32.44 -1.74
CA GLY A 30 -18.25 32.16 -2.84
C GLY A 30 -18.07 32.83 -4.20
N VAL A 31 -17.99 32.01 -5.26
CA VAL A 31 -18.83 32.14 -6.47
C VAL A 31 -19.11 30.73 -7.03
N SER A 32 -20.39 30.38 -7.14
CA SER A 32 -20.89 29.26 -7.95
C SER A 32 -21.13 29.74 -9.38
N ILE A 33 -20.69 28.97 -10.38
CA ILE A 33 -21.18 29.11 -11.76
C ILE A 33 -21.78 27.77 -12.18
N SER A 34 -23.10 27.77 -12.33
CA SER A 34 -23.84 26.73 -13.04
C SER A 34 -23.72 26.97 -14.54
N ASN A 35 -23.56 25.92 -15.34
CA ASN A 35 -23.98 26.01 -16.74
C ASN A 35 -24.74 24.74 -17.16
N ARG A 36 -25.96 24.97 -17.62
CA ARG A 36 -26.91 23.99 -18.16
C ARG A 36 -26.83 23.96 -19.67
N ASN A 37 -27.05 22.77 -20.21
CA ASN A 37 -27.74 22.42 -21.45
C ASN A 37 -27.16 22.85 -22.81
N GLY A 38 -27.02 21.84 -23.68
CA GLY A 38 -26.88 22.00 -25.12
C GLY A 38 -26.95 20.67 -25.85
N ASN A 39 -28.11 20.02 -25.82
CA ASN A 39 -28.44 18.85 -26.63
C ASN A 39 -28.85 19.36 -28.03
N PHE A 40 -28.22 18.87 -29.10
CA PHE A 40 -28.63 19.17 -30.49
C PHE A 40 -28.79 17.87 -31.28
N ASN A 41 -29.93 17.77 -31.96
CA ASN A 41 -30.46 16.63 -32.70
C ASN A 41 -29.90 16.51 -34.14
N THR A 42 -29.58 15.27 -34.57
CA THR A 42 -29.88 14.54 -35.86
C THR A 42 -29.57 15.19 -37.23
N PRO A 43 -29.32 14.46 -38.37
CA PRO A 43 -30.12 13.30 -38.82
C PRO A 43 -29.46 12.16 -39.66
N GLU A 44 -30.31 11.13 -39.84
CA GLU A 44 -30.44 10.01 -40.80
C GLU A 44 -29.74 10.19 -42.18
N GLY A 45 -29.36 9.17 -42.97
CA GLY A 45 -29.63 7.73 -43.02
C GLY A 45 -29.09 7.10 -44.34
N LEU A 46 -29.52 5.85 -44.64
CA LEU A 46 -29.28 4.94 -45.79
C LEU A 46 -27.94 4.15 -45.82
N SER A 47 -27.82 2.88 -46.24
CA SER A 47 -28.62 1.64 -46.35
C SER A 47 -27.74 0.64 -47.15
N SER A 48 -27.56 -0.62 -46.71
CA SER A 48 -27.62 -1.86 -47.55
C SER A 48 -26.85 -3.09 -46.99
N LEU A 49 -27.64 -4.07 -46.56
CA LEU A 49 -27.64 -5.51 -46.88
C LEU A 49 -26.32 -6.30 -47.03
N THR A 50 -26.06 -7.31 -46.18
CA THR A 50 -26.24 -8.76 -46.51
C THR A 50 -25.72 -9.74 -45.42
N THR A 51 -26.56 -10.77 -45.17
CA THR A 51 -26.30 -12.15 -44.68
C THR A 51 -25.98 -12.43 -43.18
N PRO A 52 -26.74 -13.34 -42.51
CA PRO A 52 -26.54 -13.70 -41.11
C PRO A 52 -25.57 -14.88 -40.96
N ALA A 53 -24.45 -14.68 -40.29
CA ALA A 53 -23.65 -15.77 -39.74
C ALA A 53 -24.03 -15.93 -38.26
N GLN A 54 -24.66 -17.06 -37.91
CA GLN A 54 -24.85 -17.47 -36.53
C GLN A 54 -23.48 -17.75 -35.90
N GLY A 55 -22.91 -16.72 -35.27
CA GLY A 55 -21.76 -16.82 -34.38
C GLY A 55 -22.25 -16.94 -32.95
N LEU A 56 -21.85 -18.04 -32.30
CA LEU A 56 -22.03 -18.32 -30.86
C LEU A 56 -21.89 -17.05 -30.01
N SER A 57 -23.00 -16.64 -29.39
CA SER A 57 -23.02 -15.53 -28.44
C SER A 57 -22.14 -15.90 -27.24
N LYS A 58 -20.99 -15.23 -27.11
CA LYS A 58 -20.28 -15.16 -25.83
C LYS A 58 -21.23 -14.51 -24.82
N PRO A 59 -21.42 -15.07 -23.61
CA PRO A 59 -22.25 -14.42 -22.61
C PRO A 59 -21.61 -13.07 -22.27
N SER A 60 -22.32 -12.00 -22.62
CA SER A 60 -22.11 -10.65 -22.12
C SER A 60 -22.41 -10.66 -20.64
N VAL A 61 -21.38 -10.70 -19.80
CA VAL A 61 -21.54 -10.54 -18.36
C VAL A 61 -20.65 -9.39 -17.89
N TYR A 62 -21.32 -8.37 -17.36
CA TYR A 62 -20.80 -7.20 -16.64
C TYR A 62 -20.10 -6.11 -17.46
N GLN A 63 -20.87 -5.37 -18.26
CA GLN A 63 -20.70 -3.90 -18.24
C GLN A 63 -21.36 -3.37 -16.96
N ALA A 64 -20.59 -3.31 -15.88
CA ALA A 64 -20.93 -2.47 -14.75
C ALA A 64 -20.01 -1.26 -14.79
N ASN A 65 -20.60 -0.07 -14.87
CA ASN A 65 -19.95 1.21 -14.61
C ASN A 65 -19.47 1.25 -13.15
N GLN A 66 -18.44 0.50 -12.80
CA GLN A 66 -17.83 0.60 -11.48
C GLN A 66 -16.76 1.69 -11.51
N ARG A 67 -16.95 2.68 -10.64
CA ARG A 67 -15.90 3.65 -10.36
C ARG A 67 -14.68 2.89 -9.83
N PRO A 68 -13.45 3.27 -10.19
CA PRO A 68 -12.26 2.64 -9.64
C PRO A 68 -12.32 2.65 -8.10
N GLY A 69 -12.34 1.48 -7.48
CA GLY A 69 -12.32 1.34 -6.02
C GLY A 69 -13.65 1.06 -5.32
N GLU A 70 -14.66 0.48 -5.97
CA GLU A 70 -15.84 -0.09 -5.28
C GLU A 70 -15.72 -1.62 -5.10
N CYS A 71 -14.73 -2.11 -4.34
CA CYS A 71 -14.82 -3.47 -3.76
C CYS A 71 -15.94 -3.46 -2.71
N PRO A 72 -17.11 -4.08 -2.95
CA PRO A 72 -18.26 -3.99 -2.03
C PRO A 72 -18.01 -4.67 -0.69
N GLN A 73 -16.99 -5.51 -0.61
CA GLN A 73 -16.69 -6.38 0.51
C GLN A 73 -15.97 -5.68 1.69
N TYR A 74 -15.27 -4.57 1.45
CA TYR A 74 -14.50 -3.87 2.48
C TYR A 74 -14.93 -2.41 2.62
N ALA A 75 -15.43 -2.04 3.79
CA ALA A 75 -15.84 -0.68 4.10
C ALA A 75 -14.64 0.26 4.28
N TRP A 76 -14.82 1.53 3.91
CA TRP A 76 -13.84 2.58 4.18
C TRP A 76 -13.76 2.90 5.68
N LYS A 77 -12.54 2.88 6.22
CA LYS A 77 -12.21 3.49 7.51
C LYS A 77 -11.83 4.93 7.26
N THR A 78 -12.65 5.86 7.72
CA THR A 78 -12.52 7.28 7.37
C THR A 78 -11.85 8.10 8.45
N ASN A 79 -11.18 9.19 8.07
CA ASN A 79 -10.59 10.16 9.00
C ASN A 79 -9.64 9.51 10.03
N ILE A 80 -8.72 8.67 9.56
CA ILE A 80 -7.74 7.94 10.38
C ILE A 80 -6.45 8.76 10.44
N VAL A 81 -6.07 9.18 11.64
CA VAL A 81 -4.76 9.81 11.88
C VAL A 81 -3.66 8.83 11.47
N THR A 82 -2.77 9.31 10.61
CA THR A 82 -1.76 8.48 9.97
C THR A 82 -0.37 9.08 10.23
N THR A 83 0.60 8.24 10.51
CA THR A 83 2.00 8.63 10.70
C THR A 83 2.88 8.01 9.63
N ILE A 84 4.13 8.48 9.55
CA ILE A 84 5.12 7.97 8.61
C ILE A 84 6.12 7.14 9.41
N PHE A 85 6.40 5.95 8.91
CA PHE A 85 7.44 5.05 9.41
C PHE A 85 8.25 4.53 8.23
N TRP A 86 9.46 4.02 8.50
CA TRP A 86 10.32 3.54 7.43
C TRP A 86 11.20 2.37 7.84
N VAL A 87 11.52 1.53 6.85
CA VAL A 87 12.44 0.40 7.03
C VAL A 87 13.83 0.87 7.44
N GLY A 88 14.34 0.26 8.51
CA GLY A 88 15.69 0.51 9.01
C GLY A 88 15.79 1.71 9.96
N GLU A 89 14.67 2.31 10.38
CA GLU A 89 14.66 3.27 11.48
C GLU A 89 15.32 2.65 12.71
N LEU A 90 16.30 3.36 13.29
CA LEU A 90 16.96 2.93 14.51
C LEU A 90 16.18 3.45 15.72
N ALA A 91 16.23 2.69 16.81
CA ALA A 91 15.67 3.12 18.07
C ALA A 91 16.33 4.43 18.53
N THR A 92 15.52 5.35 19.01
CA THR A 92 15.95 6.59 19.66
C THR A 92 15.29 6.69 21.04
N GLU A 93 15.73 7.62 21.88
CA GLU A 93 15.11 7.86 23.19
C GLU A 93 13.60 8.16 23.09
N LYS A 94 13.14 8.72 21.96
CA LYS A 94 11.73 9.03 21.70
C LYS A 94 10.98 7.93 20.94
N ASN A 95 11.70 7.00 20.31
CA ASN A 95 11.14 5.87 19.59
C ASN A 95 11.94 4.60 19.93
N PRO A 96 11.57 3.86 20.99
CA PRO A 96 12.38 2.76 21.49
C PRO A 96 12.35 1.51 20.60
N VAL A 97 11.41 1.43 19.65
CA VAL A 97 11.25 0.26 18.77
C VAL A 97 11.89 0.58 17.42
N PRO A 98 12.97 -0.13 17.02
CA PRO A 98 13.56 0.03 15.71
C PRO A 98 12.73 -0.69 14.64
N ASN A 99 12.73 -0.17 13.41
CA ASN A 99 12.10 -0.80 12.25
C ASN A 99 13.13 -1.56 11.39
N THR A 100 14.20 -2.07 12.01
CA THR A 100 15.20 -2.92 11.33
C THR A 100 14.68 -4.34 11.08
N ALA A 101 13.65 -4.73 11.81
CA ALA A 101 12.81 -5.89 11.63
C ALA A 101 11.35 -5.43 11.50
N SER A 102 10.52 -6.24 10.84
CA SER A 102 9.06 -6.13 10.91
C SER A 102 8.49 -7.24 11.80
N SER A 103 7.18 -7.22 11.95
CA SER A 103 6.40 -8.25 12.63
C SER A 103 6.54 -9.66 12.04
N TRP A 104 6.99 -9.76 10.78
CA TRP A 104 7.12 -11.03 10.05
C TRP A 104 8.53 -11.27 9.48
N ASP A 105 9.36 -10.23 9.42
CA ASP A 105 10.73 -10.32 8.91
C ASP A 105 11.76 -9.82 9.93
N PRO A 106 12.49 -10.71 10.63
CA PRO A 106 13.49 -10.33 11.62
C PRO A 106 14.72 -9.63 11.01
N LYS A 107 14.83 -9.56 9.67
CA LYS A 107 15.93 -8.94 8.93
C LYS A 107 15.41 -7.96 7.88
N TRP A 108 14.29 -7.29 8.17
CA TRP A 108 13.54 -6.47 7.22
C TRP A 108 14.38 -5.45 6.46
N MET A 109 15.29 -4.72 7.12
CA MET A 109 16.18 -3.78 6.42
C MET A 109 17.05 -4.47 5.36
N LYS A 110 17.53 -5.68 5.64
CA LYS A 110 18.37 -6.45 4.71
C LYS A 110 17.55 -7.01 3.54
N THR A 111 16.35 -7.52 3.80
CA THR A 111 15.46 -8.12 2.80
C THR A 111 14.80 -7.06 1.93
N PHE A 112 14.45 -5.89 2.48
CA PHE A 112 14.05 -4.70 1.74
C PHE A 112 15.18 -4.20 0.82
N GLY A 113 16.44 -4.38 1.24
CA GLY A 113 17.62 -4.08 0.45
C GLY A 113 18.42 -2.87 0.92
N GLY A 114 18.01 -2.21 2.01
CA GLY A 114 18.71 -1.08 2.60
C GLY A 114 17.82 -0.23 3.51
N TYR A 115 18.37 0.88 3.98
CA TYR A 115 17.67 1.89 4.78
C TYR A 115 16.73 2.72 3.90
N ASP A 116 15.44 2.71 4.19
CA ASP A 116 14.45 3.51 3.46
C ASP A 116 14.44 4.95 4.01
N CYS A 117 15.16 5.85 3.34
CA CYS A 117 15.40 7.19 3.86
C CYS A 117 14.09 8.02 3.81
N PRO A 118 13.59 8.54 4.95
CA PRO A 118 12.35 9.33 4.97
C PRO A 118 12.55 10.77 4.49
N ASP A 119 13.78 11.18 4.18
CA ASP A 119 14.09 12.56 3.79
C ASP A 119 13.50 12.89 2.41
N GLU A 120 12.58 13.84 2.39
CA GLU A 120 11.84 14.28 1.19
C GLU A 120 12.79 14.81 0.11
N ASP A 121 13.87 15.51 0.50
CA ASP A 121 14.85 16.05 -0.44
C ASP A 121 15.67 14.97 -1.14
N LYS A 122 15.64 13.74 -0.59
CA LYS A 122 16.30 12.56 -1.13
C LYS A 122 15.32 11.60 -1.79
N ALA A 123 14.04 11.96 -1.91
CA ALA A 123 13.05 11.16 -2.62
C ALA A 123 13.36 11.13 -4.13
N THR A 124 13.11 10.01 -4.78
CA THR A 124 13.27 9.89 -6.24
C THR A 124 11.95 10.13 -6.95
N THR A 125 12.01 10.53 -8.22
CA THR A 125 10.82 10.70 -9.08
C THR A 125 9.99 9.43 -9.28
N ASN A 126 10.53 8.27 -8.93
CA ASN A 126 9.87 6.96 -9.08
C ASN A 126 9.47 6.32 -7.74
N PHE A 127 9.37 7.11 -6.67
CA PHE A 127 8.85 6.68 -5.36
C PHE A 127 9.57 5.44 -4.79
N LYS A 128 10.91 5.48 -4.84
CA LYS A 128 11.80 4.47 -4.25
C LYS A 128 12.95 5.15 -3.50
N PRO A 129 13.68 4.42 -2.63
CA PRO A 129 14.92 4.91 -2.04
C PRO A 129 15.92 5.40 -3.11
N ALA A 130 16.58 6.54 -2.88
CA ALA A 130 17.54 7.10 -3.84
C ALA A 130 18.78 6.24 -4.06
N LYS A 131 19.28 5.61 -3.00
CA LYS A 131 20.60 4.97 -3.00
C LYS A 131 20.63 3.54 -3.57
N PHE A 132 19.46 2.92 -3.76
CA PHE A 132 19.38 1.53 -4.24
C PHE A 132 18.04 1.24 -4.92
N THR A 133 17.94 0.09 -5.57
CA THR A 133 16.67 -0.46 -6.04
C THR A 133 16.13 -1.39 -4.96
N PRO A 134 14.94 -1.15 -4.40
CA PRO A 134 14.43 -1.96 -3.30
C PRO A 134 14.08 -3.37 -3.80
N LYS A 135 14.32 -4.35 -2.93
CA LYS A 135 14.02 -5.76 -3.16
C LYS A 135 12.61 -6.13 -2.72
N GLN A 136 11.97 -5.29 -1.90
CA GLN A 136 10.55 -5.36 -1.57
C GLN A 136 9.83 -4.11 -2.10
N ASN A 137 8.50 -4.11 -2.04
CA ASN A 137 7.69 -2.98 -2.49
C ASN A 137 7.94 -1.74 -1.61
N PRO A 138 8.32 -0.58 -2.18
CA PRO A 138 8.48 0.65 -1.39
C PRO A 138 7.14 1.27 -0.96
N PHE A 139 6.02 0.85 -1.55
CA PHE A 139 4.68 1.23 -1.11
C PHE A 139 4.19 0.23 -0.07
N TYR A 140 4.55 0.46 1.19
CA TYR A 140 4.11 -0.36 2.31
C TYR A 140 3.41 0.45 3.41
N PHE A 141 2.68 -0.26 4.27
CA PHE A 141 1.98 0.30 5.42
C PHE A 141 2.04 -0.64 6.63
N ALA A 142 1.64 -0.12 7.80
CA ALA A 142 1.38 -0.92 8.99
C ALA A 142 -0.01 -0.65 9.58
N LEU A 143 -0.68 -1.72 9.99
CA LEU A 143 -1.93 -1.68 10.75
C LEU A 143 -1.76 -2.38 12.11
N PRO A 144 -2.50 -1.99 13.15
CA PRO A 144 -2.18 -2.33 14.53
C PRO A 144 -2.67 -3.72 14.94
N TYR A 145 -2.45 -4.75 14.11
CA TYR A 145 -2.83 -6.12 14.39
C TYR A 145 -1.85 -7.11 13.76
N ASN A 146 -1.28 -8.00 14.58
CA ASN A 146 -0.51 -9.17 14.16
C ASN A 146 -1.37 -10.44 14.34
N ASP A 147 -1.39 -11.33 13.37
CA ASP A 147 -2.12 -12.60 13.40
C ASP A 147 -1.29 -13.79 13.92
N VAL A 148 0.03 -13.65 13.96
CA VAL A 148 0.95 -14.67 14.48
C VAL A 148 1.50 -14.28 15.85
N VAL A 149 1.78 -15.30 16.68
CA VAL A 149 2.45 -15.15 17.98
C VAL A 149 3.95 -15.33 17.81
N ASP A 150 4.34 -16.33 17.01
CA ASP A 150 5.71 -16.72 16.73
C ASP A 150 5.81 -17.50 15.40
N TYR A 151 6.89 -18.25 15.20
CA TYR A 151 7.18 -18.96 13.96
C TYR A 151 6.31 -20.20 13.71
N ASP A 152 5.60 -20.71 14.73
CA ASP A 152 4.79 -21.94 14.66
C ASP A 152 3.34 -21.79 15.16
N THR A 153 2.94 -20.60 15.61
CA THR A 153 1.62 -20.40 16.22
C THR A 153 0.90 -19.14 15.71
N HIS A 154 -0.36 -19.27 15.28
CA HIS A 154 -1.29 -18.14 15.11
C HIS A 154 -2.02 -17.80 16.39
N LYS A 155 -2.51 -16.56 16.48
CA LYS A 155 -3.51 -16.19 17.48
C LYS A 155 -4.81 -16.95 17.24
N GLU A 156 -5.41 -17.43 18.33
CA GLU A 156 -6.63 -18.25 18.28
C GLU A 156 -7.81 -17.52 17.62
N GLU A 157 -7.91 -16.20 17.79
CA GLU A 157 -8.96 -15.40 17.19
C GLU A 157 -8.75 -15.16 15.69
N ALA A 158 -7.52 -15.23 15.18
CA ALA A 158 -7.17 -14.89 13.79
C ALA A 158 -8.02 -15.68 12.78
N LYS A 159 -8.21 -16.98 13.05
CA LYS A 159 -9.03 -17.93 12.26
C LYS A 159 -10.49 -17.51 12.11
N LYS A 160 -11.01 -16.71 13.04
CA LYS A 160 -12.42 -16.31 13.13
C LYS A 160 -12.65 -14.90 12.60
N ILE A 161 -11.71 -13.98 12.83
CA ILE A 161 -11.91 -12.56 12.58
C ILE A 161 -11.34 -12.09 11.24
N ILE A 162 -10.33 -12.79 10.69
CA ILE A 162 -9.68 -12.38 9.44
C ILE A 162 -10.53 -12.91 8.26
N PRO A 163 -11.10 -12.03 7.42
CA PRO A 163 -12.09 -12.46 6.41
C PRO A 163 -11.54 -13.47 5.40
N TRP A 164 -10.26 -13.35 5.05
CA TRP A 164 -9.60 -14.19 4.04
C TRP A 164 -8.82 -15.36 4.64
N PHE A 165 -8.87 -15.59 5.96
CA PHE A 165 -8.00 -16.57 6.63
C PHE A 165 -8.05 -17.94 5.95
N LYS A 166 -9.25 -18.48 5.70
CA LYS A 166 -9.43 -19.82 5.10
C LYS A 166 -8.85 -19.94 3.70
N GLY A 167 -8.83 -18.86 2.92
CA GLY A 167 -8.31 -18.85 1.56
C GLY A 167 -6.79 -18.69 1.47
N THR A 168 -6.19 -18.07 2.49
CA THR A 168 -4.77 -17.70 2.49
C THR A 168 -3.93 -18.57 3.42
N PHE A 169 -4.52 -19.18 4.44
CA PHE A 169 -3.81 -19.99 5.42
C PHE A 169 -3.11 -21.17 4.76
N THR A 170 -1.82 -21.32 5.05
CA THR A 170 -0.98 -22.41 4.52
C THR A 170 -0.38 -23.27 5.62
N ARG A 171 0.07 -22.64 6.71
CA ARG A 171 0.61 -23.32 7.90
C ARG A 171 0.58 -22.37 9.09
N GLU A 172 0.67 -22.92 10.29
CA GLU A 172 0.82 -22.12 11.50
C GLU A 172 2.12 -21.30 11.51
N GLY A 173 2.08 -20.14 12.18
CA GLY A 173 3.20 -19.18 12.27
C GLY A 173 3.61 -18.52 10.95
N LYS A 174 2.79 -18.64 9.90
CA LYS A 174 2.94 -17.87 8.65
C LYS A 174 1.73 -16.97 8.47
N SER A 175 1.97 -15.67 8.56
CA SER A 175 0.93 -14.65 8.48
C SER A 175 0.10 -14.76 7.21
N VAL A 176 -1.20 -14.49 7.35
CA VAL A 176 -2.14 -14.26 6.26
C VAL A 176 -2.37 -12.76 5.98
N LEU A 177 -1.67 -11.88 6.70
CA LEU A 177 -1.77 -10.42 6.59
C LEU A 177 -0.64 -9.81 5.78
N GLU A 178 0.57 -10.37 5.89
CA GLU A 178 1.75 -9.94 5.13
C GLU A 178 1.44 -9.87 3.62
N ASP A 179 1.91 -8.81 2.96
CA ASP A 179 1.76 -8.52 1.53
C ASP A 179 0.32 -8.22 1.04
N ARG A 180 -0.71 -8.22 1.91
CA ARG A 180 -2.08 -7.80 1.58
C ARG A 180 -2.15 -6.31 1.25
N TRP A 181 -3.17 -5.90 0.50
CA TRP A 181 -3.26 -4.54 -0.04
C TRP A 181 -4.33 -3.69 0.65
N ILE A 182 -4.05 -2.39 0.76
CA ILE A 182 -5.05 -1.36 1.05
C ILE A 182 -5.07 -0.29 -0.03
N ALA A 183 -6.24 0.32 -0.21
CA ALA A 183 -6.38 1.61 -0.85
C ALA A 183 -6.35 2.72 0.21
N ILE A 184 -5.66 3.82 -0.07
CA ILE A 184 -5.48 4.97 0.81
C ILE A 184 -5.94 6.21 0.04
N ARG A 185 -6.93 6.92 0.58
CA ARG A 185 -7.47 8.15 0.03
C ARG A 185 -7.03 9.35 0.87
N PHE A 186 -6.41 10.32 0.21
CA PHE A 186 -6.05 11.60 0.82
C PHE A 186 -6.39 12.76 -0.13
N GLY A 187 -7.38 13.57 0.26
CA GLY A 187 -7.95 14.58 -0.61
C GLY A 187 -8.47 13.97 -1.91
N THR A 188 -7.94 14.40 -3.05
CA THR A 188 -8.31 13.88 -4.38
C THR A 188 -7.39 12.76 -4.87
N ARG A 189 -6.37 12.37 -4.09
CA ARG A 189 -5.39 11.35 -4.47
C ARG A 189 -5.72 10.00 -3.85
N MET A 190 -5.37 8.95 -4.57
CA MET A 190 -5.57 7.54 -4.21
C MET A 190 -4.25 6.80 -4.38
N CYS A 191 -3.77 6.16 -3.31
CA CYS A 191 -2.57 5.35 -3.30
C CYS A 191 -2.90 3.92 -2.88
N TYR A 192 -2.07 2.95 -3.29
CA TYR A 192 -2.21 1.54 -2.91
C TYR A 192 -0.89 1.06 -2.34
N ALA A 193 -0.94 0.30 -1.26
CA ALA A 193 0.25 -0.14 -0.52
C ALA A 193 0.07 -1.57 0.02
N GLN A 194 1.19 -2.25 0.23
CA GLN A 194 1.26 -3.61 0.79
C GLN A 194 1.52 -3.61 2.29
N TRP A 195 0.92 -4.56 3.01
CA TRP A 195 1.06 -4.66 4.45
C TRP A 195 2.46 -5.19 4.79
N GLY A 196 3.29 -4.35 5.40
CA GLY A 196 4.69 -4.68 5.70
C GLY A 196 5.01 -4.89 7.17
N ASP A 197 4.21 -4.32 8.08
CA ASP A 197 4.46 -4.42 9.53
C ASP A 197 3.18 -4.24 10.37
N CYS A 198 3.28 -4.41 11.68
CA CYS A 198 2.20 -4.14 12.64
C CYS A 198 2.50 -2.92 13.51
N GLY A 199 1.50 -2.05 13.60
CA GLY A 199 1.58 -0.76 14.28
C GLY A 199 0.48 0.17 13.78
N PRO A 200 0.28 1.35 14.34
CA PRO A 200 1.15 2.02 15.30
C PRO A 200 0.91 1.59 16.76
N PHE A 201 2.00 1.50 17.53
CA PHE A 201 2.07 1.29 19.00
C PHE A 201 1.49 0.00 19.61
N VAL A 202 0.50 -0.61 18.96
CA VAL A 202 -0.13 -1.86 19.40
C VAL A 202 -0.23 -2.83 18.22
N THR A 203 -0.39 -4.11 18.51
CA THR A 203 -0.44 -5.19 17.53
C THR A 203 -1.61 -6.16 17.79
N ASP A 204 -2.62 -5.71 18.54
CA ASP A 204 -3.76 -6.49 19.01
C ASP A 204 -5.13 -5.84 18.74
N ASP A 205 -5.19 -4.81 17.89
CA ASP A 205 -6.39 -3.99 17.67
C ASP A 205 -7.31 -4.54 16.56
N ALA A 206 -7.80 -5.76 16.79
CA ALA A 206 -8.69 -6.50 15.88
C ALA A 206 -9.99 -5.75 15.57
N ASP A 207 -10.61 -5.16 16.60
CA ASP A 207 -11.92 -4.49 16.48
C ASP A 207 -11.86 -3.27 15.58
N TYR A 208 -10.72 -2.58 15.54
CA TYR A 208 -10.48 -1.51 14.59
C TYR A 208 -10.12 -2.06 13.22
N VAL A 209 -9.16 -2.99 13.12
CA VAL A 209 -8.62 -3.45 11.82
C VAL A 209 -9.67 -4.20 11.00
N PHE A 210 -10.38 -5.16 11.60
CA PHE A 210 -11.39 -5.99 10.92
C PHE A 210 -12.83 -5.61 11.25
N GLY A 211 -13.05 -4.86 12.33
CA GLY A 211 -14.37 -4.37 12.72
C GLY A 211 -14.62 -2.89 12.36
N ASN A 212 -15.55 -2.30 13.12
CA ASN A 212 -16.02 -0.92 12.95
C ASN A 212 -15.51 0.04 14.03
N ALA A 213 -14.62 -0.41 14.92
CA ALA A 213 -14.11 0.44 16.00
C ALA A 213 -13.16 1.53 15.45
N ARG A 214 -12.84 2.50 16.30
CA ARG A 214 -11.75 3.46 16.07
C ARG A 214 -10.43 2.88 16.58
N PRO A 215 -9.27 3.37 16.11
CA PRO A 215 -7.98 2.94 16.64
C PRO A 215 -7.93 3.01 18.16
N LYS A 216 -7.50 1.92 18.80
CA LYS A 216 -7.35 1.78 20.25
C LYS A 216 -6.22 2.66 20.81
N ASN A 217 -5.19 2.92 20.01
CA ASN A 217 -4.04 3.72 20.40
C ASN A 217 -4.44 5.17 20.73
N SER A 218 -3.84 5.74 21.79
CA SER A 218 -4.02 7.15 22.19
C SER A 218 -2.80 8.05 21.93
N LYS A 219 -1.65 7.46 21.58
CA LYS A 219 -0.42 8.20 21.25
C LYS A 219 -0.50 8.78 19.83
N ASN A 220 0.31 9.80 19.54
CA ASN A 220 0.31 10.50 18.24
C ASN A 220 -1.10 10.88 17.75
N ASN A 221 -1.91 11.47 18.64
CA ASN A 221 -3.30 11.85 18.38
C ASN A 221 -4.20 10.69 17.94
N GLY A 222 -3.92 9.47 18.43
CA GLY A 222 -4.68 8.28 18.09
C GLY A 222 -4.41 7.78 16.68
N ALA A 223 -3.13 7.78 16.28
CA ALA A 223 -2.70 7.19 15.02
C ALA A 223 -3.19 5.74 14.91
N GLY A 224 -3.69 5.38 13.73
CA GLY A 224 -4.22 4.04 13.43
C GLY A 224 -3.71 3.45 12.12
N LEU A 225 -2.76 4.11 11.46
CA LEU A 225 -2.12 3.65 10.25
C LEU A 225 -0.72 4.28 10.21
N ASP A 226 0.29 3.49 9.85
CA ASP A 226 1.58 4.03 9.43
C ASP A 226 1.77 3.79 7.93
N ILE A 227 2.33 4.76 7.22
CA ILE A 227 2.60 4.67 5.78
C ILE A 227 4.08 4.93 5.47
N ALA A 228 4.58 4.25 4.43
CA ALA A 228 5.95 4.40 3.96
C ALA A 228 6.23 5.80 3.36
N PRO A 229 7.51 6.21 3.26
CA PRO A 229 7.92 7.44 2.57
C PRO A 229 7.37 7.54 1.14
N ALA A 230 7.37 6.45 0.37
CA ALA A 230 6.85 6.44 -1.00
C ALA A 230 5.34 6.77 -1.08
N VAL A 231 4.55 6.27 -0.11
CA VAL A 231 3.12 6.55 -0.02
C VAL A 231 2.90 8.02 0.34
N ARG A 232 3.68 8.55 1.30
CA ARG A 232 3.66 9.97 1.66
C ARG A 232 3.95 10.85 0.46
N ASP A 233 5.05 10.59 -0.23
CA ASP A 233 5.52 11.39 -1.37
C ASP A 233 4.48 11.40 -2.50
N TYR A 234 3.89 10.24 -2.78
CA TYR A 234 2.83 10.12 -3.79
C TYR A 234 1.58 10.93 -3.40
N LEU A 235 1.15 10.85 -2.13
CA LEU A 235 -0.04 11.54 -1.65
C LEU A 235 0.19 13.04 -1.40
N GLY A 236 1.45 13.50 -1.26
CA GLY A 236 1.74 14.85 -0.76
C GLY A 236 1.30 15.01 0.69
N PHE A 237 1.40 13.93 1.46
CA PHE A 237 0.92 13.82 2.84
C PHE A 237 1.94 14.36 3.84
N LYS A 238 1.47 14.90 4.97
CA LYS A 238 2.30 15.26 6.14
C LYS A 238 1.92 14.41 7.34
N SER A 239 2.92 13.96 8.10
CA SER A 239 2.71 13.13 9.30
C SER A 239 1.67 13.72 10.24
N GLY A 240 0.77 12.88 10.76
CA GLY A 240 -0.30 13.27 11.69
C GLY A 240 -1.57 13.77 11.01
N GLN A 241 -1.61 13.90 9.68
CA GLN A 241 -2.85 14.16 8.96
C GLN A 241 -3.73 12.91 8.88
N ALA A 242 -5.01 13.12 8.56
CA ALA A 242 -5.97 12.04 8.43
C ALA A 242 -6.12 11.58 6.97
N VAL A 243 -6.27 10.27 6.78
CA VAL A 243 -6.60 9.64 5.50
C VAL A 243 -7.84 8.76 5.67
N ASP A 244 -8.43 8.32 4.56
CA ASP A 244 -9.32 7.17 4.58
C ASP A 244 -8.58 5.96 4.02
N TRP A 245 -8.87 4.77 4.52
CA TRP A 245 -8.31 3.54 3.93
C TRP A 245 -9.31 2.39 3.92
N LYS A 246 -9.07 1.42 3.05
CA LYS A 246 -9.78 0.12 3.07
C LYS A 246 -8.93 -0.98 2.50
N PHE A 247 -9.23 -2.23 2.86
CA PHE A 247 -8.67 -3.38 2.18
C PHE A 247 -9.12 -3.43 0.71
N VAL A 248 -8.28 -4.02 -0.14
CA VAL A 248 -8.57 -4.34 -1.54
C VAL A 248 -7.92 -5.66 -1.90
N GLU A 249 -8.47 -6.38 -2.89
CA GLU A 249 -7.79 -7.55 -3.45
C GLU A 249 -6.79 -7.12 -4.52
N GLU A 250 -5.86 -8.00 -4.86
CA GLU A 250 -4.84 -7.74 -5.88
C GLU A 250 -5.45 -7.33 -7.23
N ASP A 251 -6.54 -7.98 -7.64
CA ASP A 251 -7.24 -7.67 -8.89
C ASP A 251 -7.88 -6.28 -8.91
N ASP A 252 -8.13 -5.70 -7.73
CA ASP A 252 -8.71 -4.37 -7.57
C ASP A 252 -7.64 -3.26 -7.48
N VAL A 253 -6.36 -3.61 -7.47
CA VAL A 253 -5.26 -2.64 -7.44
C VAL A 253 -5.07 -2.07 -8.86
N PRO A 254 -5.36 -0.79 -9.11
CA PRO A 254 -5.18 -0.19 -10.43
C PRO A 254 -3.71 0.05 -10.74
N ASP A 255 -3.42 0.40 -11.98
CA ASP A 255 -2.05 0.73 -12.39
C ASP A 255 -1.56 2.01 -11.73
N GLY A 256 -0.30 1.97 -11.27
CA GLY A 256 0.36 3.08 -10.59
C GLY A 256 1.76 2.69 -10.12
N PRO A 257 2.50 3.64 -9.52
CA PRO A 257 3.90 3.43 -9.14
C PRO A 257 4.09 2.28 -8.13
N TRP A 258 3.07 1.97 -7.33
CA TRP A 258 3.04 0.86 -6.36
C TRP A 258 3.17 -0.54 -6.98
N LYS A 259 3.03 -0.69 -8.31
CA LYS A 259 3.22 -1.96 -9.02
C LYS A 259 4.65 -2.21 -9.51
N THR A 260 5.58 -1.28 -9.29
CA THR A 260 6.85 -1.24 -10.04
C THR A 260 7.93 -2.15 -9.47
N TRP A 261 8.09 -2.19 -8.14
CA TRP A 261 9.28 -2.74 -7.49
C TRP A 261 8.94 -3.82 -6.46
N GLY A 262 9.93 -4.65 -6.15
CA GLY A 262 9.85 -5.66 -5.09
C GLY A 262 9.57 -7.08 -5.59
N THR A 263 10.30 -8.07 -5.08
CA THR A 263 10.04 -9.49 -5.34
C THR A 263 8.87 -10.06 -4.53
N ASN A 264 8.29 -9.27 -3.62
CA ASN A 264 7.04 -9.55 -2.90
C ASN A 264 5.82 -8.85 -3.54
N ASN A 265 6.04 -8.12 -4.65
CA ASN A 265 4.99 -7.39 -5.34
C ASN A 265 4.54 -8.18 -6.57
N PRO A 266 3.33 -8.78 -6.59
CA PRO A 266 2.88 -9.68 -7.66
C PRO A 266 2.84 -9.02 -9.03
N PHE A 267 2.76 -7.69 -9.08
CA PHE A 267 2.70 -6.92 -10.32
C PHE A 267 4.09 -6.64 -10.92
N SER A 268 5.15 -6.72 -10.13
CA SER A 268 6.47 -6.26 -10.54
C SER A 268 7.17 -7.23 -11.48
N MET A 269 8.08 -6.70 -12.31
CA MET A 269 8.93 -7.56 -13.16
C MET A 269 9.86 -8.45 -12.35
N ALA A 270 10.27 -8.00 -11.16
CA ALA A 270 11.15 -8.78 -10.29
C ALA A 270 10.42 -10.03 -9.77
N TYR A 271 9.15 -9.88 -9.35
CA TYR A 271 8.30 -10.99 -8.95
C TYR A 271 8.06 -11.96 -10.10
N GLN A 272 7.61 -11.46 -11.27
CA GLN A 272 7.34 -12.30 -12.44
C GLN A 272 8.56 -13.10 -12.89
N ARG A 273 9.77 -12.52 -12.79
CA ARG A 273 11.02 -13.21 -13.09
C ARG A 273 11.35 -14.29 -12.05
N ASN A 274 11.12 -14.00 -10.77
CA ASN A 274 11.33 -14.95 -9.70
C ASN A 274 10.40 -16.16 -9.84
N GLU A 275 9.11 -15.94 -10.07
CA GLU A 275 8.14 -17.03 -10.28
C GLU A 275 8.47 -17.86 -11.53
N LEU A 276 8.89 -17.21 -12.63
CA LEU A 276 9.35 -17.94 -13.82
C LEU A 276 10.60 -18.78 -13.53
N GLY A 277 11.53 -18.27 -12.71
CA GLY A 277 12.73 -19.00 -12.31
C GLY A 277 12.46 -20.22 -11.43
N LYS A 278 11.29 -20.29 -10.77
CA LYS A 278 10.83 -21.45 -10.00
C LYS A 278 10.19 -22.53 -10.87
N LEU A 279 9.79 -22.22 -12.10
CA LEU A 279 9.24 -23.22 -13.00
C LEU A 279 10.33 -24.23 -13.36
N PRO A 280 10.02 -25.54 -13.37
CA PRO A 280 10.99 -26.55 -13.75
C PRO A 280 11.51 -26.27 -15.16
N THR A 281 12.82 -26.25 -15.33
CA THR A 281 13.45 -26.24 -16.65
C THR A 281 13.05 -27.52 -17.39
N SER A 282 13.11 -27.51 -18.73
CA SER A 282 12.72 -28.67 -19.55
C SER A 282 13.40 -29.99 -19.13
N SER A 283 14.60 -29.93 -18.56
CA SER A 283 15.32 -31.09 -18.01
C SER A 283 14.75 -31.63 -16.70
N VAL A 284 14.10 -30.80 -15.88
CA VAL A 284 13.48 -31.18 -14.59
C VAL A 284 12.00 -31.50 -14.75
N ALA A 285 11.31 -30.88 -15.71
CA ALA A 285 9.92 -31.19 -16.03
C ALA A 285 9.77 -32.60 -16.62
N ALA A 286 10.75 -33.04 -17.42
CA ALA A 286 10.78 -34.38 -18.01
C ALA A 286 10.90 -35.50 -16.96
N SER A 287 11.51 -35.25 -15.80
CA SER A 287 11.60 -36.23 -14.71
C SER A 287 10.39 -36.20 -13.76
N ALA A 288 9.58 -35.14 -13.78
CA ALA A 288 8.44 -34.93 -12.88
C ALA A 288 7.06 -35.17 -13.52
N GLY A 289 6.99 -35.53 -14.81
CA GLY A 289 5.71 -35.79 -15.50
C GLY A 289 4.83 -34.57 -15.72
N VAL A 290 5.34 -33.35 -15.46
CA VAL A 290 4.64 -32.08 -15.71
C VAL A 290 4.97 -31.62 -17.13
N ARG A 291 3.95 -31.23 -17.91
CA ARG A 291 4.14 -30.76 -19.30
C ARG A 291 5.09 -29.55 -19.32
N ALA A 292 6.26 -29.71 -19.93
CA ALA A 292 7.22 -28.63 -20.12
C ALA A 292 6.60 -27.51 -20.98
N VAL A 293 6.82 -26.26 -20.59
CA VAL A 293 6.52 -25.09 -21.44
C VAL A 293 7.41 -25.21 -22.68
N SER A 294 6.78 -25.25 -23.85
CA SER A 294 7.49 -25.37 -25.11
C SER A 294 8.32 -24.12 -25.40
N GLN A 295 9.38 -24.29 -26.20
CA GLN A 295 10.23 -23.17 -26.59
C GLN A 295 9.44 -22.04 -27.28
N SER A 296 8.43 -22.40 -28.08
CA SER A 296 7.55 -21.44 -28.74
C SER A 296 6.65 -20.68 -27.77
N GLU A 297 6.17 -21.32 -26.69
CA GLU A 297 5.42 -20.65 -25.62
C GLU A 297 6.33 -19.68 -24.84
N ALA A 298 7.58 -20.07 -24.57
CA ALA A 298 8.55 -19.20 -23.91
C ALA A 298 8.90 -17.97 -24.77
N GLU A 299 9.12 -18.16 -26.08
CA GLU A 299 9.37 -17.08 -27.04
C GLU A 299 8.15 -16.16 -27.18
N ARG A 300 6.93 -16.72 -27.22
CA ARG A 300 5.67 -15.96 -27.24
C ARG A 300 5.54 -15.09 -25.99
N ILE A 301 5.87 -15.61 -24.81
CA ILE A 301 5.84 -14.87 -23.55
C ILE A 301 6.89 -13.75 -23.55
N GLN A 302 8.10 -13.99 -24.06
CA GLN A 302 9.12 -12.95 -24.19
C GLN A 302 8.71 -11.84 -25.14
N GLU A 303 8.08 -12.17 -26.26
CA GLU A 303 7.62 -11.19 -27.23
C GLU A 303 6.46 -10.34 -26.67
N LEU A 304 5.52 -10.96 -25.93
CA LEU A 304 4.46 -10.21 -25.21
C LEU A 304 5.05 -9.26 -24.17
N ARG A 305 6.14 -9.64 -23.48
CA ARG A 305 6.86 -8.75 -22.56
C ARG A 305 7.49 -7.56 -23.28
N ARG A 306 8.16 -7.79 -24.43
CA ARG A 306 8.73 -6.70 -25.24
C ARG A 306 7.65 -5.72 -25.70
N GLN A 307 6.50 -6.22 -26.16
CA GLN A 307 5.39 -5.38 -26.60
C GLN A 307 4.80 -4.55 -25.47
N ARG A 308 4.62 -5.15 -24.29
CA ARG A 308 4.17 -4.45 -23.08
C ARG A 308 5.18 -3.39 -22.62
N ASP A 309 6.46 -3.73 -22.58
CA ASP A 309 7.50 -2.79 -22.14
C ASP A 309 7.65 -1.61 -23.13
N ALA A 310 7.55 -1.88 -24.43
CA ALA A 310 7.46 -0.85 -25.46
C ALA A 310 6.21 0.03 -25.31
N TRP A 311 5.07 -0.54 -24.88
CA TRP A 311 3.85 0.21 -24.58
C TRP A 311 4.05 1.16 -23.38
N PHE A 312 4.71 0.71 -22.31
CA PHE A 312 5.01 1.56 -21.15
C PHE A 312 6.04 2.65 -21.47
N GLN A 313 7.08 2.34 -22.26
CA GLN A 313 8.08 3.33 -22.68
C GLN A 313 7.50 4.41 -23.59
N ASN A 314 6.45 4.11 -24.36
CA ASN A 314 5.80 5.05 -25.27
C ASN A 314 4.67 5.89 -24.62
N GLY A 315 4.55 5.87 -23.29
CA GLY A 315 3.58 6.70 -22.55
C GLY A 315 2.17 6.13 -22.58
N GLY A 316 2.02 4.89 -22.09
CA GLY A 316 0.75 4.16 -22.00
C GLY A 316 -0.49 5.05 -21.75
N ALA A 317 -1.55 4.80 -22.52
CA ALA A 317 -2.89 5.41 -22.48
C ALA A 317 -3.01 6.96 -22.36
N THR A 318 -1.93 7.73 -22.51
CA THR A 318 -1.96 9.21 -22.35
C THR A 318 -1.86 9.99 -23.66
N LYS A 319 -2.03 9.34 -24.82
CA LYS A 319 -1.99 9.98 -26.15
C LYS A 319 -3.23 9.76 -27.03
N THR A 320 -4.43 9.76 -26.45
CA THR A 320 -5.66 9.89 -27.23
C THR A 320 -6.59 10.91 -26.56
N GLY A 321 -6.57 12.13 -27.09
CA GLY A 321 -7.32 13.26 -26.57
C GLY A 321 -6.66 14.60 -26.93
N LYS A 322 -6.48 14.85 -28.22
CA LYS A 322 -6.54 16.21 -28.78
C LYS A 322 -7.91 16.35 -29.44
#